data_AF-A0A1Y4DYV3-F1
#
_entry.id   AF-A0A1Y4DYV3-F1
#
_cell.length_a   1.000
_cell.length_b   1.000
_cell.length_c   1.000
_cell.angle_alpha   90.00
_cell.angle_beta   90.00
_cell.angle_gamma   90.00
#
_symmetry.space_group_name_H-M   'P 1'
#
loop_
_entity.id
_entity.type
_entity.pdbx_description
1 polymer ?
#
loop_
_entity_poly.entity_id
_entity_poly.type
_entity_poly.pdbx_seq_one_letter_code
_entity_poly.pdbx_strand_id
1 'polypeptide(L)'
;MPWVASGRDSGRPHGDVDVSVRLGDMPAVRAWLAAEGLYDPALDSLDLGCNESQNDFGAHALVDGVLVSFCPFHFEGRDLRQRNAALAVTDGFDALLEAVVPGVAEGDLFEERALPGGTVIGCATLESVRAAKVASGREKDAHDVAEIDRIGYDPARYACAAAYGAMRIECVAHGEKAGNLRMGVRVAAAARTPRSARHRARVPPAEGSYLTKRPPPRTP
;
A
#
# COMPACT_ATOMS: atom_id res chain seq x y z
N MET A 1 -5.43 -5.36 -4.12
CA MET A 1 -5.94 -6.75 -4.05
C MET A 1 -7.34 -6.92 -4.64
N PRO A 2 -8.46 -6.33 -4.15
CA PRO A 2 -9.80 -6.73 -4.62
C PRO A 2 -10.02 -6.54 -6.13
N TRP A 3 -9.47 -5.46 -6.67
CA TRP A 3 -9.49 -5.17 -8.11
C TRP A 3 -8.64 -6.13 -8.95
N VAL A 4 -7.52 -6.61 -8.41
CA VAL A 4 -6.70 -7.66 -9.04
C VAL A 4 -7.47 -8.98 -9.05
N ALA A 5 -8.12 -9.31 -7.93
CA ALA A 5 -8.92 -10.52 -7.80
C ALA A 5 -10.13 -10.54 -8.74
N SER A 6 -10.80 -9.39 -8.95
CA SER A 6 -11.94 -9.31 -9.86
C SER A 6 -11.56 -9.05 -11.33
N GLY A 7 -10.33 -8.61 -11.59
CA GLY A 7 -9.90 -8.16 -12.92
C GLY A 7 -10.60 -6.88 -13.39
N ARG A 8 -11.31 -6.16 -12.50
CA ARG A 8 -12.02 -4.93 -12.84
C ARG A 8 -11.13 -3.72 -12.59
N ASP A 9 -11.36 -2.66 -13.37
CA ASP A 9 -10.73 -1.38 -13.15
C ASP A 9 -11.27 -0.73 -11.87
N SER A 10 -10.36 -0.30 -10.98
CA SER A 10 -10.71 0.46 -9.78
C SER A 10 -11.16 1.88 -10.07
N GLY A 11 -10.98 2.37 -11.30
CA GLY A 11 -11.32 3.73 -11.71
C GLY A 11 -10.46 4.81 -11.03
N ARG A 12 -9.36 4.41 -10.39
CA ARG A 12 -8.43 5.29 -9.67
C ARG A 12 -6.99 4.76 -9.75
N PRO A 13 -5.99 5.65 -9.74
CA PRO A 13 -4.60 5.25 -9.57
C PRO A 13 -4.36 4.66 -8.18
N HIS A 14 -3.44 3.70 -8.11
CA HIS A 14 -2.85 3.20 -6.85
C HIS A 14 -1.45 3.79 -6.73
N GLY A 15 -1.15 4.39 -5.59
CA GLY A 15 0.12 5.14 -5.38
C GLY A 15 1.27 4.28 -4.89
N ASP A 16 0.97 3.06 -4.44
CA ASP A 16 1.88 2.12 -3.83
C ASP A 16 1.39 0.67 -4.03
N VAL A 17 2.33 -0.27 -3.91
CA VAL A 17 2.07 -1.71 -3.86
C VAL A 17 2.73 -2.27 -2.61
N ASP A 18 1.93 -2.91 -1.75
CA ASP A 18 2.45 -3.60 -0.57
C ASP A 18 2.51 -5.11 -0.83
N VAL A 19 3.69 -5.69 -0.62
CA VAL A 19 3.96 -7.13 -0.72
C VAL A 19 4.31 -7.64 0.67
N SER A 20 3.48 -8.51 1.23
CA SER A 20 3.80 -9.21 2.47
C SER A 20 4.79 -10.34 2.19
N VAL A 21 5.92 -10.34 2.91
CA VAL A 21 7.00 -11.33 2.72
C VAL A 21 7.27 -12.01 4.04
N ARG A 22 7.50 -13.33 4.07
CA ARG A 22 7.96 -13.97 5.32
C ARG A 22 9.32 -13.38 5.68
N LEU A 23 9.55 -13.06 6.95
CA LEU A 23 10.80 -12.44 7.41
C LEU A 23 12.05 -13.22 6.96
N GLY A 24 12.00 -14.55 6.98
CA GLY A 24 13.10 -15.41 6.53
C GLY A 24 13.43 -15.32 5.03
N ASP A 25 12.50 -14.83 4.21
CA ASP A 25 12.65 -14.74 2.75
C ASP A 25 13.15 -13.36 2.29
N MET A 26 13.24 -12.38 3.21
CA MET A 26 13.73 -11.04 2.88
C MET A 26 15.13 -11.00 2.24
N PRO A 27 16.11 -11.84 2.64
CA PRO A 27 17.39 -11.92 1.92
C PRO A 27 17.23 -12.32 0.45
N ALA A 28 16.29 -13.22 0.13
CA ALA A 28 16.02 -13.63 -1.24
C ALA A 28 15.35 -12.49 -2.03
N VAL A 29 14.45 -11.73 -1.41
CA VAL A 29 13.84 -10.53 -2.02
C VAL A 29 14.92 -9.51 -2.39
N ARG A 30 15.85 -9.20 -1.47
CA ARG A 30 16.96 -8.26 -1.76
C ARG A 30 17.86 -8.77 -2.88
N ALA A 31 18.20 -10.05 -2.88
CA ALA A 31 18.99 -10.65 -3.95
C ALA A 31 18.29 -10.55 -5.31
N TRP A 32 16.98 -10.80 -5.35
CA TRP A 32 16.16 -10.63 -6.55
C TRP A 32 16.10 -9.17 -7.00
N LEU A 33 15.83 -8.23 -6.10
CA LEU A 33 15.84 -6.79 -6.40
C LEU A 33 17.19 -6.34 -6.99
N ALA A 34 18.29 -6.84 -6.46
CA ALA A 34 19.63 -6.52 -6.97
C ALA A 34 19.85 -7.11 -8.37
N ALA A 35 19.39 -8.33 -8.63
CA ALA A 35 19.49 -8.97 -9.94
C ALA A 35 18.67 -8.23 -11.02
N GLU A 36 17.51 -7.68 -10.64
CA GLU A 36 16.66 -6.88 -11.52
C GLU A 36 17.11 -5.40 -11.64
N GLY A 37 18.17 -5.00 -10.92
CA GLY A 37 18.64 -3.61 -10.90
C GLY A 37 17.69 -2.64 -10.21
N LEU A 38 16.82 -3.14 -9.33
CA LEU A 38 15.80 -2.40 -8.58
C LEU A 38 16.18 -2.12 -7.12
N TYR A 39 17.26 -2.73 -6.63
CA TYR A 39 17.74 -2.54 -5.27
C TYR A 39 18.40 -1.17 -5.08
N ASP A 40 17.91 -0.42 -4.08
CA ASP A 40 18.51 0.83 -3.61
C ASP A 40 18.70 0.76 -2.09
N PRO A 41 19.94 0.82 -1.57
CA PRO A 41 20.21 0.87 -0.14
C PRO A 41 19.49 2.02 0.60
N ALA A 42 19.23 3.15 -0.09
CA ALA A 42 18.49 4.27 0.51
C ALA A 42 17.00 3.96 0.71
N LEU A 43 16.51 2.87 0.13
CA LEU A 43 15.16 2.34 0.27
C LEU A 43 15.13 1.06 1.11
N ASP A 44 16.21 0.71 1.79
CA ASP A 44 16.27 -0.47 2.66
C ASP A 44 16.22 -0.07 4.13
N SER A 45 15.38 -0.76 4.91
CA SER A 45 15.25 -0.47 6.33
C SER A 45 16.49 -0.82 7.16
N LEU A 46 17.35 -1.73 6.67
CA LEU A 46 18.53 -2.19 7.41
C LEU A 46 19.57 -1.08 7.64
N ASP A 47 19.67 -0.14 6.71
CA ASP A 47 20.66 0.93 6.72
C ASP A 47 20.08 2.27 7.23
N LEU A 48 18.81 2.28 7.68
CA LEU A 48 18.22 3.48 8.25
C LEU A 48 18.88 3.85 9.58
N GLY A 49 19.21 5.14 9.73
CA GLY A 49 19.88 5.63 10.95
C GLY A 49 19.08 5.44 12.23
N CYS A 50 17.74 5.34 12.16
CA CYS A 50 16.89 5.02 13.30
C CYS A 50 16.83 3.50 13.63
N ASN A 51 17.44 2.63 12.82
CA ASN A 51 17.45 1.18 13.02
C ASN A 51 18.73 0.69 13.70
N GLU A 52 18.97 1.13 14.94
CA GLU A 52 20.16 0.75 15.71
C GLU A 52 20.31 -0.78 15.89
N SER A 53 19.18 -1.49 15.95
CA SER A 53 19.14 -2.94 16.12
C SER A 53 19.36 -3.74 14.83
N GLN A 54 19.39 -3.07 13.67
CA GLN A 54 19.43 -3.69 12.35
C GLN A 54 18.40 -4.81 12.17
N ASN A 55 17.22 -4.62 12.77
CA ASN A 55 16.10 -5.52 12.58
C ASN A 55 15.52 -5.28 11.19
N ASP A 56 15.07 -6.33 10.51
CA ASP A 56 14.50 -6.18 9.17
C ASP A 56 13.08 -5.63 9.26
N PHE A 57 12.86 -4.43 8.72
CA PHE A 57 11.56 -3.79 8.55
C PHE A 57 11.16 -3.69 7.07
N GLY A 58 11.87 -4.39 6.19
CA GLY A 58 11.59 -4.43 4.77
C GLY A 58 12.58 -3.68 3.90
N ALA A 59 12.30 -3.75 2.61
CA ALA A 59 12.97 -2.98 1.57
C ALA A 59 11.92 -2.45 0.60
N HIS A 60 12.21 -1.34 -0.06
CA HIS A 60 11.32 -0.75 -1.05
C HIS A 60 12.04 -0.65 -2.39
N ALA A 61 11.26 -0.65 -3.47
CA ALA A 61 11.75 -0.41 -4.82
C ALA A 61 10.85 0.60 -5.52
N LEU A 62 11.43 1.41 -6.40
CA LEU A 62 10.66 2.29 -7.28
C LEU A 62 10.56 1.65 -8.67
N VAL A 63 9.35 1.22 -9.03
CA VAL A 63 9.05 0.65 -10.36
C VAL A 63 8.16 1.63 -11.10
N ASP A 64 8.68 2.23 -12.17
CA ASP A 64 7.99 3.26 -12.97
C ASP A 64 7.40 4.40 -12.12
N GLY A 65 8.11 4.78 -11.05
CA GLY A 65 7.70 5.84 -10.12
C GLY A 65 6.65 5.42 -9.09
N VAL A 66 6.25 4.15 -9.05
CA VAL A 66 5.39 3.56 -8.01
C VAL A 66 6.26 2.89 -6.95
N LEU A 67 6.00 3.20 -5.68
CA LEU A 67 6.69 2.56 -4.57
C LEU A 67 6.13 1.15 -4.35
N VAL A 68 7.00 0.15 -4.44
CA VAL A 68 6.71 -1.24 -4.09
C VAL A 68 7.39 -1.54 -2.76
N SER A 69 6.61 -1.78 -1.73
CA SER A 69 7.07 -2.06 -0.36
C SER A 69 7.05 -3.56 -0.09
N PHE A 70 8.20 -4.14 0.24
CA PHE A 70 8.32 -5.53 0.67
C PHE A 70 8.34 -5.56 2.19
N CYS A 71 7.17 -5.83 2.78
CA CYS A 71 6.89 -5.71 4.20
C CYS A 71 7.03 -7.08 4.88
N PRO A 72 8.07 -7.32 5.71
CA PRO A 72 8.27 -8.60 6.32
C PRO A 72 7.22 -8.90 7.38
N PHE A 73 6.84 -10.17 7.52
CA PHE A 73 6.02 -10.66 8.61
C PHE A 73 6.58 -11.95 9.21
N HIS A 74 6.26 -12.17 10.47
CA HIS A 74 6.50 -13.43 11.16
C HIS A 74 5.43 -13.68 12.21
N PHE A 75 5.35 -14.91 12.70
CA PHE A 75 4.47 -15.27 13.81
C PHE A 75 5.27 -15.42 15.10
N GLU A 76 4.78 -14.81 16.17
CA GLU A 76 5.20 -15.10 17.53
C GLU A 76 4.02 -15.74 18.26
N GLY A 77 4.07 -17.06 18.45
CA GLY A 77 2.89 -17.81 18.88
C GLY A 77 1.78 -17.73 17.83
N ARG A 78 0.63 -17.13 18.20
CA ARG A 78 -0.51 -16.90 17.29
C ARG A 78 -0.65 -15.44 16.85
N ASP A 79 0.34 -14.61 17.14
CA ASP A 79 0.29 -13.19 16.80
C ASP A 79 1.12 -12.98 15.55
N LEU A 80 0.50 -12.44 14.50
CA LEU A 80 1.21 -11.96 13.32
C LEU A 80 1.86 -10.63 13.67
N ARG A 81 3.18 -10.55 13.51
CA ARG A 81 3.94 -9.30 13.52
C ARG A 81 4.31 -8.93 12.09
N GLN A 82 3.73 -7.86 11.57
CA GLN A 82 4.07 -7.31 10.27
C GLN A 82 4.86 -6.01 10.46
N ARG A 83 6.04 -5.95 9.84
CA ARG A 83 6.93 -4.79 9.92
C ARG A 83 6.89 -4.00 8.62
N ASN A 84 7.15 -2.72 8.73
CA ASN A 84 7.31 -1.81 7.60
C ASN A 84 8.22 -0.64 7.99
N ALA A 85 8.81 0.02 7.00
CA ALA A 85 9.53 1.28 7.18
C ALA A 85 8.80 2.42 6.45
N ALA A 86 8.67 3.56 7.13
CA ALA A 86 8.42 4.83 6.47
C ALA A 86 9.79 5.46 6.14
N LEU A 87 9.92 6.00 4.93
CA LEU A 87 11.20 6.52 4.45
C LEU A 87 11.13 8.04 4.26
N ALA A 88 12.21 8.74 4.58
CA ALA A 88 12.26 10.19 4.44
C ALA A 88 12.10 10.66 2.98
N VAL A 89 12.45 9.82 2.01
CA VAL A 89 12.30 10.13 0.58
C VAL A 89 10.84 10.12 0.11
N THR A 90 9.96 9.37 0.77
CA THR A 90 8.53 9.25 0.44
C THR A 90 7.63 9.97 1.43
N ASP A 91 7.92 9.87 2.72
CA ASP A 91 7.06 10.31 3.82
C ASP A 91 7.64 11.53 4.57
N GLY A 92 8.89 11.92 4.29
CA GLY A 92 9.54 13.10 4.89
C GLY A 92 10.20 12.86 6.25
N PHE A 93 10.11 11.64 6.78
CA PHE A 93 10.79 11.16 7.99
C PHE A 93 11.09 9.67 7.87
N ASP A 94 12.03 9.18 8.65
CA ASP A 94 12.30 7.74 8.77
C ASP A 94 11.58 7.20 10.02
N ALA A 95 10.88 6.08 9.88
CA ALA A 95 10.29 5.39 11.02
C ALA A 95 10.18 3.89 10.79
N LEU A 96 10.37 3.12 11.86
CA LEU A 96 10.20 1.67 11.87
C LEU A 96 8.87 1.35 12.55
N LEU A 97 8.00 0.65 11.84
CA LEU A 97 6.64 0.37 12.27
C LEU A 97 6.46 -1.14 12.42
N GLU A 98 5.80 -1.56 13.51
CA GLU A 98 5.38 -2.93 13.69
C GLU A 98 3.88 -2.98 14.00
N ALA A 99 3.14 -3.71 13.18
CA ALA A 99 1.74 -4.03 13.40
C ALA A 99 1.62 -5.45 13.98
N VAL A 100 0.85 -5.59 15.05
CA VAL A 100 0.58 -6.87 15.71
C VAL A 100 -0.89 -7.21 15.56
N VAL A 101 -1.20 -8.30 14.85
CA VAL A 101 -2.56 -8.85 14.68
C VAL A 101 -2.66 -10.12 15.54
N PRO A 102 -3.45 -10.12 16.62
CA PRO A 102 -3.43 -11.21 17.58
C PRO A 102 -4.30 -12.40 17.14
N GLY A 103 -3.88 -13.60 17.51
CA GLY A 103 -4.74 -14.80 17.46
C GLY A 103 -5.18 -15.25 16.06
N VAL A 104 -4.32 -15.08 15.05
CA VAL A 104 -4.59 -15.47 13.65
C VAL A 104 -3.64 -16.56 13.20
N ALA A 105 -4.05 -17.36 12.22
CA ALA A 105 -3.18 -18.27 11.49
C ALA A 105 -2.84 -17.71 10.10
N GLU A 106 -1.75 -18.17 9.52
CA GLU A 106 -1.30 -17.67 8.21
C GLU A 106 -2.35 -17.87 7.10
N GLY A 107 -3.05 -19.01 7.08
CA GLY A 107 -4.10 -19.30 6.09
C GLY A 107 -5.38 -18.46 6.24
N ASP A 108 -5.55 -17.78 7.37
CA ASP A 108 -6.63 -16.78 7.54
C ASP A 108 -6.30 -15.51 6.76
N LEU A 109 -5.01 -15.22 6.60
CA LEU A 109 -4.50 -13.95 6.10
C LEU A 109 -4.07 -14.01 4.65
N PHE A 110 -3.47 -15.12 4.24
CA PHE A 110 -2.87 -15.30 2.92
C PHE A 110 -3.41 -16.56 2.24
N GLU A 111 -3.46 -16.52 0.90
CA GLU A 111 -3.87 -17.62 0.05
C GLU A 111 -3.17 -17.56 -1.30
N GLU A 112 -3.17 -18.68 -2.02
CA GLU A 112 -2.93 -18.69 -3.45
C GLU A 112 -4.25 -18.49 -4.18
N ARG A 113 -4.26 -17.63 -5.20
CA ARG A 113 -5.46 -17.31 -5.98
C ARG A 113 -5.14 -17.33 -7.47
N ALA A 114 -5.94 -18.08 -8.23
CA ALA A 114 -5.96 -17.98 -9.68
C ALA A 114 -6.70 -16.72 -10.11
N LEU A 115 -6.04 -15.90 -10.94
CA LEU A 115 -6.61 -14.69 -11.53
C LEU A 115 -7.41 -15.03 -12.80
N PRO A 116 -8.27 -14.12 -13.30
CA PRO A 116 -9.04 -14.32 -14.53
C PRO A 116 -8.20 -14.67 -15.78
N GLY A 117 -6.90 -14.36 -15.78
CA GLY A 117 -5.94 -14.71 -16.84
C GLY A 117 -5.21 -16.05 -16.66
N GLY A 118 -5.53 -16.83 -15.63
CA GLY A 118 -4.88 -18.12 -15.33
C GLY A 118 -3.59 -18.02 -14.52
N THR A 119 -3.00 -16.83 -14.36
CA THR A 119 -1.89 -16.59 -13.44
C THR A 119 -2.30 -16.90 -12.00
N VAL A 120 -1.48 -17.64 -11.28
CA VAL A 120 -1.65 -17.88 -9.84
C VAL A 120 -0.73 -16.94 -9.08
N ILE A 121 -1.27 -16.25 -8.08
CA ILE A 121 -0.51 -15.36 -7.21
C ILE A 121 -0.71 -15.76 -5.74
N GLY A 122 0.32 -15.56 -4.92
CA GLY A 122 0.16 -15.46 -3.47
C GLY A 122 -0.36 -14.07 -3.12
N CYS A 123 -1.45 -13.99 -2.35
CA CYS A 123 -2.04 -12.72 -1.95
C CYS A 123 -2.71 -12.80 -0.59
N ALA A 124 -2.99 -11.63 0.00
CA ALA A 124 -3.88 -11.56 1.14
C ALA A 124 -5.31 -12.00 0.74
N THR A 125 -5.98 -12.71 1.64
CA THR A 125 -7.36 -13.17 1.46
C THR A 125 -8.31 -11.99 1.33
N LEU A 126 -9.46 -12.19 0.67
CA LEU A 126 -10.49 -11.14 0.59
C LEU A 126 -10.96 -10.73 1.99
N GLU A 127 -11.04 -11.70 2.90
CA GLU A 127 -11.51 -11.55 4.26
C GLU A 127 -10.54 -10.73 5.11
N SER A 128 -9.24 -11.01 5.04
CA SER A 128 -8.22 -10.26 5.79
C SER A 128 -8.10 -8.82 5.26
N VAL A 129 -8.16 -8.63 3.94
CA VAL A 129 -8.15 -7.29 3.34
C VAL A 129 -9.40 -6.51 3.72
N ARG A 130 -10.57 -7.15 3.72
CA ARG A 130 -11.82 -6.52 4.16
C ARG A 130 -11.72 -6.11 5.63
N ALA A 131 -11.26 -7.02 6.49
CA ALA A 131 -11.11 -6.79 7.92
C ALA A 131 -10.18 -5.61 8.21
N ALA A 132 -9.00 -5.57 7.58
CA ALA A 132 -8.04 -4.47 7.70
C ALA A 132 -8.63 -3.13 7.25
N LYS A 133 -9.36 -3.13 6.13
CA LYS A 133 -9.98 -1.92 5.57
C LYS A 133 -11.09 -1.36 6.45
N VAL A 134 -11.99 -2.23 6.90
CA VAL A 134 -13.05 -1.86 7.85
C VAL A 134 -12.46 -1.31 9.14
N ALA A 135 -11.43 -1.98 9.70
CA ALA A 135 -10.76 -1.52 10.91
C ALA A 135 -10.09 -0.15 10.75
N SER A 136 -9.52 0.14 9.56
CA SER A 136 -8.87 1.43 9.30
C SER A 136 -9.84 2.61 9.21
N GLY A 137 -11.10 2.37 8.83
CA GLY A 137 -12.16 3.38 8.72
C GLY A 137 -11.89 4.52 7.72
N ARG A 138 -10.92 4.39 6.80
CA ARG A 138 -10.58 5.46 5.85
C ARG A 138 -11.61 5.54 4.72
N GLU A 139 -12.01 6.75 4.35
CA GLU A 139 -12.99 6.98 3.27
C GLU A 139 -12.60 6.29 1.96
N LYS A 140 -11.31 6.32 1.59
CA LYS A 140 -10.81 5.67 0.38
C LYS A 140 -10.99 4.16 0.36
N ASP A 141 -11.11 3.52 1.52
CA ASP A 141 -11.25 2.07 1.64
C ASP A 141 -12.70 1.60 1.40
N ALA A 142 -13.69 2.51 1.45
CA ALA A 142 -15.09 2.16 1.23
C ALA A 142 -15.34 1.53 -0.15
N HIS A 143 -14.69 2.03 -1.19
CA HIS A 143 -14.78 1.46 -2.54
C HIS A 143 -14.20 0.05 -2.63
N ASP A 144 -13.07 -0.18 -1.96
CA ASP A 144 -12.41 -1.48 -1.95
C ASP A 144 -13.26 -2.50 -1.16
N VAL A 145 -13.88 -2.09 -0.04
CA VAL A 145 -14.80 -2.94 0.74
C VAL A 145 -16.05 -3.29 -0.08
N ALA A 146 -16.65 -2.31 -0.76
CA ALA A 146 -17.82 -2.56 -1.61
C ALA A 146 -17.51 -3.53 -2.75
N GLU A 147 -16.30 -3.47 -3.32
CA GLU A 147 -15.88 -4.43 -4.34
C GLU A 147 -15.69 -5.84 -3.76
N ILE A 148 -15.14 -5.97 -2.55
CA ILE A 148 -15.05 -7.27 -1.85
C ILE A 148 -16.45 -7.83 -1.57
N ASP A 149 -17.36 -7.01 -1.06
CA ASP A 149 -18.75 -7.41 -0.80
C ASP A 149 -19.45 -7.88 -2.07
N ARG A 150 -19.15 -7.27 -3.22
CA ARG A 150 -19.67 -7.67 -4.53
C ARG A 150 -19.05 -8.98 -5.05
N ILE A 151 -17.75 -9.21 -4.85
CA ILE A 151 -17.08 -10.47 -5.20
C ILE A 151 -17.64 -11.61 -4.32
N GLY A 152 -17.97 -11.29 -3.07
CA GLY A 152 -18.30 -12.26 -2.04
C GLY A 152 -17.05 -12.69 -1.27
N TYR A 153 -17.24 -13.02 -0.01
CA TYR A 153 -16.21 -13.51 0.91
C TYR A 153 -16.81 -14.59 1.82
N ASP A 154 -15.97 -15.47 2.35
CA ASP A 154 -16.35 -16.53 3.27
C ASP A 154 -16.56 -15.95 4.69
N PRO A 155 -17.79 -15.99 5.24
CA PRO A 155 -18.06 -15.49 6.59
C PRO A 155 -17.26 -16.20 7.69
N ALA A 156 -16.93 -17.48 7.52
CA ALA A 156 -16.15 -18.23 8.51
C ALA A 156 -14.70 -17.72 8.56
N ARG A 157 -14.09 -17.48 7.40
CA ARG A 157 -12.75 -16.89 7.30
C ARG A 157 -12.72 -15.42 7.71
N TYR A 158 -13.84 -14.70 7.58
CA TYR A 158 -13.99 -13.33 8.05
C TYR A 158 -14.00 -13.18 9.58
N ALA A 159 -13.97 -14.27 10.35
CA ALA A 159 -13.76 -14.23 11.80
C ALA A 159 -12.48 -13.48 12.22
N CYS A 160 -11.47 -13.40 11.33
CA CYS A 160 -10.25 -12.59 11.52
C CYS A 160 -10.52 -11.09 11.74
N ALA A 161 -11.73 -10.59 11.43
CA ALA A 161 -12.11 -9.19 11.67
C ALA A 161 -11.96 -8.76 13.14
N ALA A 162 -12.24 -9.65 14.10
CA ALA A 162 -12.04 -9.35 15.51
C ALA A 162 -10.56 -9.11 15.84
N ALA A 163 -9.65 -9.88 15.22
CA ALA A 163 -8.21 -9.70 15.38
C ALA A 163 -7.74 -8.36 14.81
N TYR A 164 -8.21 -7.98 13.62
CA TYR A 164 -7.90 -6.66 13.05
C TYR A 164 -8.47 -5.50 13.88
N GLY A 165 -9.63 -5.67 14.53
CA GLY A 165 -10.16 -4.70 15.49
C GLY A 165 -9.32 -4.56 16.77
N ALA A 166 -8.57 -5.60 17.14
CA ALA A 166 -7.63 -5.61 18.25
C ALA A 166 -6.18 -5.32 17.84
N MET A 167 -5.93 -5.06 16.55
CA MET A 167 -4.59 -4.81 16.02
C MET A 167 -3.98 -3.57 16.67
N ARG A 168 -2.69 -3.65 16.99
CA ARG A 168 -1.90 -2.51 17.47
C ARG A 168 -0.80 -2.20 16.47
N ILE A 169 -0.50 -0.93 16.31
CA ILE A 169 0.62 -0.45 15.49
C ILE A 169 1.52 0.37 16.39
N GLU A 170 2.79 0.01 16.43
CA GLU A 170 3.80 0.65 17.26
C GLU A 170 4.88 1.25 16.37
N CYS A 171 5.30 2.48 16.69
CA CYS A 171 6.50 3.09 16.10
C CYS A 171 7.69 2.66 16.96
N VAL A 172 8.46 1.70 16.47
CA VAL A 172 9.57 1.07 17.19
C VAL A 172 10.77 2.03 17.28
N ALA A 173 11.01 2.79 16.21
CA ALA A 173 12.03 3.83 16.18
C ALA A 173 11.66 4.91 15.15
N HIS A 174 12.17 6.13 15.32
CA HIS A 174 11.97 7.22 14.38
C HIS A 174 13.21 8.12 14.28
N GLY A 175 13.40 8.73 13.10
CA GLY A 175 14.42 9.72 12.82
C GLY A 175 13.83 10.88 12.02
N GLU A 176 14.17 12.11 12.40
CA GLU A 176 13.84 13.30 11.61
C GLU A 176 14.99 13.63 10.65
N LYS A 177 14.67 14.11 9.45
CA LYS A 177 15.69 14.65 8.55
C LYS A 177 16.25 15.94 9.19
N ALA A 178 17.55 15.97 9.46
CA ALA A 178 18.22 17.15 10.02
C ALA A 178 18.17 18.32 9.02
N GLY A 179 17.14 19.15 9.16
CA GLY A 179 16.90 20.31 8.30
C GLY A 179 15.73 21.16 8.80
N ASN A 180 15.99 21.98 9.83
CA ASN A 180 15.22 23.18 10.24
C ASN A 180 13.68 23.12 10.20
N LEU A 181 13.03 22.83 11.33
CA LEU A 181 12.28 23.82 12.15
C LEU A 181 11.64 23.13 13.37
N ARG A 182 11.77 23.77 14.54
CA ARG A 182 10.99 23.47 15.76
C ARG A 182 9.49 23.50 15.46
N MET A 183 8.75 22.46 15.89
CA MET A 183 7.36 22.55 16.38
C MET A 183 6.96 21.22 17.04
N GLY A 184 6.35 21.31 18.22
CA GLY A 184 6.05 20.17 19.09
C GLY A 184 5.19 19.10 18.45
N VAL A 185 5.66 17.85 18.50
CA VAL A 185 4.97 16.68 17.98
C VAL A 185 4.00 16.15 19.03
N ARG A 186 2.69 16.28 18.75
CA ARG A 186 1.71 15.30 19.20
C ARG A 186 1.63 14.24 18.10
N VAL A 187 2.02 13.01 18.42
CA VAL A 187 1.85 11.86 17.52
C VAL A 187 0.35 11.54 17.45
N ALA A 188 -0.34 12.15 16.48
CA ALA A 188 -1.64 11.69 16.04
C ALA A 188 -1.42 10.55 15.05
N ALA A 189 -2.11 9.43 15.25
CA ALA A 189 -2.14 8.28 14.35
C ALA A 189 -2.20 8.75 12.88
N ALA A 190 -1.25 8.29 12.06
CA ALA A 190 -1.09 8.71 10.68
C ALA A 190 -2.27 8.25 9.80
N ALA A 191 -3.37 9.00 9.86
CA ALA A 191 -4.37 9.04 8.82
C ALA A 191 -3.75 9.76 7.61
N ARG A 192 -3.28 9.00 6.62
CA ARG A 192 -2.87 9.54 5.30
C ARG A 192 -4.05 10.32 4.69
N THR A 193 -3.97 11.64 4.69
CA THR A 193 -4.83 12.54 3.89
C THR A 193 -4.23 12.66 2.48
N PRO A 194 -5.02 12.62 1.39
CA PRO A 194 -4.50 12.89 0.06
C PRO A 194 -4.28 14.41 -0.11
N ARG A 195 -3.05 14.81 -0.43
CA ARG A 195 -2.80 16.14 -0.99
C ARG A 195 -3.37 16.18 -2.41
N SER A 196 -4.46 16.93 -2.59
CA SER A 196 -4.93 17.36 -3.90
C SER A 196 -3.83 18.14 -4.63
N ALA A 197 -3.39 17.64 -5.78
CA ALA A 197 -2.52 18.37 -6.68
C ALA A 197 -3.30 19.54 -7.31
N ARG A 198 -3.19 20.73 -6.72
CA ARG A 198 -3.47 21.98 -7.44
C ARG A 198 -2.20 22.40 -8.16
N HIS A 199 -2.06 22.00 -9.43
CA HIS A 199 -1.22 22.76 -10.35
C HIS A 199 -2.10 23.39 -11.42
N ARG A 200 -2.26 24.71 -11.29
CA ARG A 200 -2.84 25.59 -12.30
C ARG A 200 -1.86 25.63 -13.49
N ALA A 201 -2.24 25.03 -14.60
CA ALA A 201 -1.74 25.46 -15.91
C ALA A 201 -2.67 26.59 -16.41
N ARG A 202 -2.11 27.80 -16.52
CA ARG A 202 -2.73 28.91 -17.25
C ARG A 202 -2.72 28.55 -18.74
N VAL A 203 -3.89 28.43 -19.34
CA VAL A 203 -4.07 28.46 -20.80
C VAL A 203 -4.31 29.93 -21.19
N PRO A 204 -3.58 30.51 -22.15
CA PRO A 204 -3.90 31.85 -22.66
C PRO A 204 -5.13 31.77 -23.59
N PRO A 205 -5.94 32.83 -23.68
CA PRO A 205 -7.12 32.83 -24.53
C PRO A 205 -6.69 32.98 -25.99
N ALA A 206 -7.20 32.12 -26.87
CA ALA A 206 -7.20 32.39 -28.30
C ALA A 206 -8.45 33.22 -28.63
N GLU A 207 -8.22 34.48 -29.00
CA GLU A 207 -9.21 35.34 -29.62
C GLU A 207 -9.60 34.80 -31.02
N GLY A 208 -10.82 35.13 -31.44
CA GLY A 208 -11.54 34.47 -32.52
C GLY A 208 -11.10 34.82 -33.94
N SER A 209 -11.63 34.08 -34.92
CA SER A 209 -12.62 34.64 -35.85
C SER A 209 -13.20 33.58 -36.80
N TYR A 210 -14.52 33.66 -36.92
CA TYR A 210 -15.43 33.31 -38.03
C TYR A 210 -14.92 32.49 -39.22
N LEU A 211 -15.63 31.39 -39.50
CA LEU A 211 -16.30 31.21 -40.81
C LEU A 211 -17.32 30.06 -40.76
N THR A 212 -18.58 30.42 -41.04
CA THR A 212 -19.71 29.54 -41.30
C THR A 212 -19.54 28.83 -42.65
N LYS A 213 -19.99 27.57 -42.76
CA LYS A 213 -20.62 27.00 -43.99
C LYS A 213 -21.18 25.58 -43.79
N ARG A 214 -22.52 25.54 -43.84
CA ARG A 214 -23.54 24.52 -44.23
C ARG A 214 -23.22 23.00 -44.27
N PRO A 215 -24.20 22.13 -43.91
CA PRO A 215 -24.14 20.69 -44.13
C PRO A 215 -24.54 20.28 -45.56
N PRO A 216 -24.09 19.11 -46.08
CA PRO A 216 -24.53 18.58 -47.36
C PRO A 216 -25.86 17.79 -47.25
N PRO A 217 -26.58 17.61 -48.37
CA PRO A 217 -27.97 17.17 -48.39
C PRO A 217 -28.11 15.65 -48.24
N ARG A 218 -29.25 15.23 -47.68
CA ARG A 218 -29.80 13.88 -47.83
C ARG A 218 -30.64 13.82 -49.11
N THR A 219 -30.47 12.75 -49.89
CA THR A 219 -31.50 12.04 -50.70
C THR A 219 -30.84 10.98 -51.60
N PRO A 220 -31.60 10.04 -52.19
CA PRO A 220 -33.05 9.80 -52.07
C PRO A 220 -33.41 8.70 -51.08
#